data_AF-M0AS36-F1
#
_entry.id   AF-M0AS36-F1
#
_cell.length_a   1.000
_cell.length_b   1.000
_cell.length_c   1.000
_cell.angle_alpha   90.00
_cell.angle_beta   90.00
_cell.angle_gamma   90.00
#
_symmetry.space_group_name_H-M   'P 1'
#
loop_
_entity.id
_entity.type
_entity.pdbx_description
1 polymer ?
#
loop_
_entity_poly.entity_id
_entity_poly.type
_entity_poly.pdbx_seq_one_letter_code
_entity_poly.pdbx_strand_id
1 'polypeptide(L)'
;MSTQDDSELSIAKPEDFFVTRSDDDELQPVTQKLPGVQEHVRVVPMTMGDINKYGGSGDRLNPNELASEEVAELFNEHWYDVREHDNLDVTAEMVEEDMIAFGVDGLLTAILRASGYDIQNGVNMENLEMLEKIDDPEKLGKLMELAESRN
;
A
#
# COMPACT_ATOMS: atom_id res chain seq x y z
N MET A 1 -33.99 -25.60 -8.52
CA MET A 1 -32.76 -26.16 -7.92
C MET A 1 -31.62 -25.76 -8.82
N SER A 2 -30.91 -24.69 -8.47
CA SER A 2 -29.63 -24.36 -9.08
C SER A 2 -28.57 -24.59 -8.03
N THR A 3 -27.77 -25.63 -8.23
CA THR A 3 -26.49 -25.84 -7.59
C THR A 3 -25.56 -24.74 -8.08
N GLN A 4 -25.37 -23.68 -7.30
CA GLN A 4 -24.28 -22.75 -7.54
C GLN A 4 -22.99 -23.46 -7.15
N ASP A 5 -22.12 -23.60 -8.15
CA ASP A 5 -20.78 -24.14 -8.05
C ASP A 5 -20.05 -23.58 -6.83
N ASP A 6 -19.65 -24.48 -5.93
CA ASP A 6 -18.46 -24.35 -5.09
C ASP A 6 -17.21 -24.38 -5.99
N SER A 7 -17.16 -23.52 -7.02
CA SER A 7 -15.99 -23.36 -7.88
C SER A 7 -14.91 -22.71 -7.03
N GLU A 8 -14.07 -23.58 -6.45
CA GLU A 8 -12.70 -23.34 -6.00
C GLU A 8 -12.44 -21.88 -5.60
N LEU A 9 -12.60 -21.57 -4.32
CA LEU A 9 -11.80 -20.52 -3.70
C LEU A 9 -10.33 -20.92 -3.92
N SER A 10 -9.75 -20.46 -5.04
CA SER A 10 -8.36 -20.73 -5.38
C SER A 10 -7.50 -20.14 -4.26
N ILE A 11 -6.86 -21.01 -3.48
CA ILE A 11 -5.90 -20.59 -2.46
C ILE A 11 -4.83 -19.78 -3.18
N ALA A 12 -4.68 -18.50 -2.81
CA ALA A 12 -3.68 -17.63 -3.39
C ALA A 12 -2.29 -18.25 -3.21
N LYS A 13 -1.56 -18.40 -4.31
CA LYS A 13 -0.19 -18.87 -4.35
C LYS A 13 0.75 -17.75 -3.87
N PRO A 14 1.96 -18.06 -3.38
CA PRO A 14 2.98 -17.05 -3.06
C PRO A 14 3.25 -16.08 -4.21
N GLU A 15 3.13 -16.55 -5.46
CA GLU A 15 3.23 -15.78 -6.69
C GLU A 15 2.12 -14.72 -6.85
N ASP A 16 0.95 -14.98 -6.24
CA ASP A 16 -0.20 -14.07 -6.23
C ASP A 16 0.00 -12.93 -5.22
N PHE A 17 1.04 -13.01 -4.38
CA PHE A 17 1.49 -11.92 -3.53
C PHE A 17 2.58 -11.14 -4.25
N PHE A 18 2.33 -9.85 -4.45
CA PHE A 18 3.24 -8.97 -5.20
C PHE A 18 4.63 -8.82 -4.56
N VAL A 19 4.80 -9.18 -3.28
CA VAL A 19 6.01 -8.94 -2.51
C VAL A 19 6.77 -10.25 -2.28
N THR A 20 8.03 -10.28 -2.69
CA THR A 20 8.95 -11.42 -2.49
C THR A 20 10.24 -10.97 -1.81
N ARG A 21 10.98 -11.91 -1.21
CA ARG A 21 12.28 -11.67 -0.57
C ARG A 21 13.36 -12.56 -1.17
N SER A 22 14.60 -12.07 -1.19
CA SER A 22 15.78 -12.85 -1.57
C SER A 22 16.15 -13.87 -0.49
N ASP A 23 17.13 -14.71 -0.81
CA ASP A 23 17.75 -15.65 0.14
C ASP A 23 18.41 -14.95 1.33
N ASP A 24 18.78 -13.67 1.18
CA ASP A 24 19.35 -12.81 2.23
C ASP A 24 18.28 -12.00 2.99
N ASP A 25 16.99 -12.36 2.85
CA ASP A 25 15.82 -11.72 3.46
C ASP A 25 15.55 -10.27 2.97
N GLU A 26 16.13 -9.84 1.84
CA GLU A 26 15.91 -8.50 1.29
C GLU A 26 14.68 -8.46 0.38
N LEU A 27 13.85 -7.41 0.54
CA LEU A 27 12.68 -7.18 -0.32
C LEU A 27 13.09 -7.01 -1.78
N GLN A 28 12.46 -7.80 -2.65
CA GLN A 28 12.69 -7.73 -4.09
C GLN A 28 11.76 -6.70 -4.76
N PRO A 29 12.24 -6.03 -5.81
CA PRO A 29 11.47 -5.03 -6.51
C PRO A 29 10.30 -5.65 -7.29
N VAL A 30 9.20 -4.89 -7.36
CA VAL A 30 7.96 -5.22 -8.05
C VAL A 30 7.76 -4.26 -9.21
N THR A 31 7.40 -4.79 -10.37
CA THR A 31 7.06 -3.96 -11.52
C THR A 31 5.66 -3.39 -11.36
N GLN A 32 5.55 -2.07 -11.26
CA GLN A 32 4.28 -1.35 -11.18
C GLN A 32 4.04 -0.51 -12.42
N LYS A 33 2.79 -0.47 -12.86
CA LYS A 33 2.37 0.42 -13.95
C LYS A 33 2.22 1.84 -13.42
N LEU A 34 2.78 2.81 -14.14
CA LEU A 34 2.57 4.21 -13.82
C LEU A 34 1.13 4.63 -14.20
N PRO A 35 0.41 5.35 -13.32
CA PRO A 35 -0.91 5.87 -13.64
C PRO A 35 -0.88 6.80 -14.87
N GLY A 36 -1.83 6.63 -15.78
CA GLY A 36 -2.00 7.53 -16.93
C GLY A 36 -1.08 7.30 -18.11
N VAL A 37 -0.10 6.38 -18.02
CA VAL A 37 0.89 6.14 -19.09
C VAL A 37 1.08 4.62 -19.35
N GLN A 38 1.85 4.24 -20.38
CA GLN A 38 2.11 2.82 -20.72
C GLN A 38 3.37 2.26 -20.05
N GLU A 39 4.15 3.13 -19.46
CA GLU A 39 5.41 2.88 -18.81
C GLU A 39 5.21 2.18 -17.47
N HIS A 40 6.26 1.47 -17.06
CA HIS A 40 6.31 0.74 -15.80
C HIS A 40 7.57 1.12 -15.06
N VAL A 41 7.51 1.07 -13.74
CA VAL A 41 8.62 1.34 -12.83
C VAL A 41 8.85 0.13 -11.93
N ARG A 42 10.10 -0.06 -11.53
CA ARG A 42 10.47 -1.07 -10.53
C ARG A 42 10.47 -0.40 -9.17
N VAL A 43 9.68 -0.94 -8.25
CA VAL A 43 9.51 -0.40 -6.91
C VAL A 43 9.94 -1.43 -5.89
N VAL A 44 10.79 -1.06 -4.94
CA VAL A 44 11.01 -1.86 -3.73
C VAL A 44 9.88 -1.53 -2.75
N PRO A 45 9.01 -2.50 -2.38
CA PRO A 45 7.89 -2.24 -1.49
C PRO A 45 8.33 -1.66 -0.14
N MET A 46 7.48 -0.81 0.45
CA MET A 46 7.70 -0.26 1.78
C MET A 46 7.54 -1.35 2.84
N THR A 47 8.39 -1.27 3.85
CA THR A 47 8.27 -2.05 5.08
C THR A 47 7.31 -1.37 6.06
N MET A 48 6.93 -2.11 7.11
CA MET A 48 6.20 -1.50 8.24
C MET A 48 7.02 -0.42 8.95
N GLY A 49 8.35 -0.51 8.94
CA GLY A 49 9.24 0.52 9.49
C GLY A 49 9.09 1.84 8.75
N ASP A 50 9.02 1.77 7.42
CA ASP A 50 8.85 2.95 6.55
C ASP A 50 7.47 3.56 6.75
N ILE A 51 6.41 2.73 6.86
CA ILE A 51 5.06 3.22 7.16
C ILE A 51 5.01 3.94 8.50
N ASN A 52 5.75 3.49 9.51
CA ASN A 52 5.80 4.18 10.81
C ASN A 52 6.62 5.47 10.75
N LYS A 53 7.65 5.53 9.90
CA LYS A 53 8.50 6.71 9.70
C LYS A 53 7.73 7.83 8.98
N TYR A 54 7.02 7.48 7.92
CA TYR A 54 6.28 8.40 7.06
C TYR A 54 4.80 8.50 7.43
N GLY A 55 4.35 7.71 8.40
CA GLY A 55 2.98 7.69 8.88
C GLY A 55 2.67 8.95 9.68
N GLY A 56 1.54 9.58 9.36
CA GLY A 56 1.03 10.72 10.12
C GLY A 56 0.50 10.32 11.50
N SER A 57 -0.35 11.17 12.09
CA SER A 57 -0.83 11.09 13.49
C SER A 57 -1.76 9.91 13.83
N GLY A 58 -1.67 8.77 13.12
CA GLY A 58 -2.48 7.58 13.36
C GLY A 58 -1.90 6.29 12.77
N ASP A 59 -0.57 6.17 12.69
CA ASP A 59 0.15 5.03 12.09
C ASP A 59 -0.31 4.73 10.64
N ARG A 60 -0.74 5.79 9.94
CA ARG A 60 -1.27 5.72 8.58
C ARG A 60 -0.51 6.69 7.72
N LEU A 61 0.00 6.18 6.60
CA LEU A 61 0.63 6.98 5.57
C LEU A 61 -0.45 7.84 4.89
N ASN A 62 -0.30 9.16 4.95
CA ASN A 62 -1.13 10.10 4.18
C ASN A 62 -0.23 10.81 3.15
N PRO A 63 -0.29 10.42 1.86
CA PRO A 63 0.57 10.98 0.83
C PRO A 63 0.43 12.50 0.66
N ASN A 64 -0.72 13.07 1.02
CA ASN A 64 -0.98 14.51 0.91
C ASN A 64 -0.36 15.34 2.04
N GLU A 65 0.13 14.68 3.09
CA GLU A 65 0.76 15.32 4.25
C GLU A 65 2.29 15.22 4.20
N LEU A 66 2.86 14.54 3.20
CA LEU A 66 4.31 14.39 3.05
C LEU A 66 4.94 15.68 2.56
N ALA A 67 6.02 16.10 3.23
CA ALA A 67 6.88 17.18 2.77
C ALA A 67 7.73 16.75 1.56
N SER A 68 8.18 17.71 0.76
CA SER A 68 9.01 17.44 -0.43
C SER A 68 10.27 16.63 -0.10
N GLU A 69 10.89 16.86 1.06
CA GLU A 69 12.03 16.09 1.56
C GLU A 69 11.69 14.62 1.81
N GLU A 70 10.51 14.34 2.37
CA GLU A 70 10.06 12.97 2.67
C GLU A 70 9.72 12.23 1.37
N VAL A 71 9.12 12.93 0.40
CA VAL A 71 8.86 12.38 -0.93
C VAL A 71 10.17 12.06 -1.66
N ALA A 72 11.16 12.93 -1.59
CA ALA A 72 12.48 12.70 -2.17
C ALA A 72 13.17 11.48 -1.52
N GLU A 73 13.11 11.37 -0.20
CA GLU A 73 13.64 10.21 0.52
C GLU A 73 12.96 8.91 0.10
N LEU A 74 11.62 8.91 0.02
CA LEU A 74 10.85 7.76 -0.48
C LEU A 74 11.27 7.36 -1.90
N PHE A 75 11.53 8.32 -2.79
CA PHE A 75 11.98 8.02 -4.15
C PHE A 75 13.37 7.40 -4.15
N ASN A 76 14.31 7.92 -3.36
CA ASN A 76 15.64 7.34 -3.25
C ASN A 76 15.65 5.93 -2.63
N GLU A 77 14.74 5.65 -1.68
CA GLU A 77 14.68 4.36 -0.99
C GLU A 77 13.91 3.28 -1.77
N HIS A 78 12.84 3.68 -2.47
CA HIS A 78 11.85 2.75 -3.04
C HIS A 78 11.75 2.75 -4.57
N TRP A 79 12.25 3.77 -5.27
CA TRP A 79 12.39 3.69 -6.72
C TRP A 79 13.69 2.93 -7.05
N TYR A 80 13.53 1.66 -7.43
CA TYR A 80 14.66 0.74 -7.60
C TYR A 80 15.73 1.26 -8.56
N ASP A 81 15.33 1.90 -9.66
CA ASP A 81 16.29 2.42 -10.63
C ASP A 81 17.12 3.58 -10.07
N VAL A 82 16.53 4.46 -9.25
CA VAL A 82 17.28 5.52 -8.56
C VAL A 82 18.20 4.91 -7.51
N ARG A 83 17.65 4.04 -6.66
CA ARG A 83 18.38 3.41 -5.56
C ARG A 83 19.65 2.67 -6.01
N GLU A 84 19.59 1.97 -7.13
CA GLU A 84 20.71 1.18 -7.65
C GLU A 84 21.66 1.99 -8.55
N HIS A 85 21.30 3.23 -8.90
CA HIS A 85 22.15 4.10 -9.69
C HIS A 85 22.82 5.17 -8.81
N ASP A 86 24.08 4.95 -8.46
CA ASP A 86 24.94 5.86 -7.66
C ASP A 86 25.02 7.33 -8.13
N ASN A 87 24.52 7.64 -9.33
CA ASN A 87 24.64 8.95 -9.96
C ASN A 87 23.34 9.78 -9.94
N LEU A 88 22.27 9.27 -9.36
CA LEU A 88 20.99 9.97 -9.29
C LEU A 88 20.51 9.98 -7.84
N ASP A 89 20.54 11.16 -7.22
CA ASP A 89 19.96 11.41 -5.91
C ASP A 89 18.81 12.40 -6.11
N VAL A 90 17.60 11.98 -5.76
CA VAL A 90 16.42 12.84 -5.85
C VAL A 90 16.44 13.81 -4.68
N THR A 91 16.45 15.10 -4.97
CA THR A 91 16.39 16.14 -3.93
C THR A 91 14.98 16.71 -3.78
N ALA A 92 14.70 17.37 -2.65
CA ALA A 92 13.43 18.07 -2.45
C ALA A 92 13.17 19.14 -3.53
N GLU A 93 14.22 19.85 -3.96
CA GLU A 93 14.14 20.82 -5.07
C GLU A 93 13.71 20.14 -6.38
N MET A 94 14.19 18.93 -6.67
CA MET A 94 13.74 18.18 -7.86
C MET A 94 12.28 17.76 -7.76
N VAL A 95 11.78 17.45 -6.57
CA VAL A 95 10.36 17.13 -6.31
C VAL A 95 9.48 18.36 -6.50
N GLU A 96 9.92 19.53 -6.03
CA GLU A 96 9.16 20.79 -6.10
C GLU A 96 9.18 21.42 -7.49
N GLU A 97 10.34 21.41 -8.14
CA GLU A 97 10.56 22.20 -9.35
C GLU A 97 10.19 21.45 -10.63
N ASP A 98 10.58 20.18 -10.80
CA ASP A 98 10.25 19.44 -12.02
C ASP A 98 10.74 17.98 -12.06
N MET A 99 9.88 17.02 -11.70
CA MET A 99 10.02 15.62 -12.13
C MET A 99 9.26 15.38 -13.46
N ILE A 100 9.84 15.87 -14.57
CA ILE A 100 9.15 16.07 -15.88
C ILE A 100 8.69 14.79 -16.61
N ALA A 101 9.12 13.59 -16.25
CA ALA A 101 8.78 12.41 -17.07
C ALA A 101 7.38 11.82 -16.80
N PHE A 102 6.94 11.79 -15.53
CA PHE A 102 5.73 11.05 -15.12
C PHE A 102 4.90 11.76 -14.03
N GLY A 103 5.42 12.84 -13.44
CA GLY A 103 4.83 13.54 -12.29
C GLY A 103 5.09 12.82 -10.96
N VAL A 104 5.32 13.61 -9.91
CA VAL A 104 5.56 13.15 -8.52
C VAL A 104 4.43 12.23 -8.05
N ASP A 105 3.18 12.63 -8.28
CA ASP A 105 1.99 11.89 -7.84
C ASP A 105 1.89 10.49 -8.46
N GLY A 106 2.27 10.36 -9.74
CA GLY A 106 2.20 9.09 -10.46
C GLY A 106 3.20 8.07 -9.89
N LEU A 107 4.42 8.52 -9.62
CA LEU A 107 5.46 7.69 -9.02
C LEU A 107 5.13 7.34 -7.57
N LEU A 108 4.71 8.32 -6.77
CA LEU A 108 4.30 8.10 -5.39
C LEU A 108 3.14 7.09 -5.32
N THR A 109 2.14 7.22 -6.20
CA THR A 109 1.04 6.24 -6.29
C THR A 109 1.54 4.84 -6.63
N ALA A 110 2.50 4.71 -7.56
CA ALA A 110 3.08 3.40 -7.90
C ALA A 110 3.80 2.78 -6.69
N ILE A 111 4.53 3.57 -5.90
CA ILE A 111 5.21 3.12 -4.69
C ILE A 111 4.21 2.60 -3.64
N LEU A 112 3.16 3.39 -3.39
CA LEU A 112 2.11 3.04 -2.44
C LEU A 112 1.37 1.76 -2.84
N ARG A 113 1.07 1.60 -4.13
CA ARG A 113 0.41 0.41 -4.67
C ARG A 113 1.27 -0.85 -4.54
N ALA A 114 2.56 -0.77 -4.86
CA ALA A 114 3.48 -1.89 -4.65
C ALA A 114 3.51 -2.34 -3.18
N SER A 115 3.28 -1.40 -2.27
CA SER A 115 3.32 -1.60 -0.83
C SER A 115 1.96 -2.03 -0.23
N GLY A 116 0.92 -2.21 -1.06
CA GLY A 116 -0.39 -2.69 -0.63
C GLY A 116 -1.31 -1.62 -0.05
N TYR A 117 -1.02 -0.33 -0.25
CA TYR A 117 -1.82 0.78 0.26
C TYR A 117 -3.30 0.73 -0.19
N ASP A 118 -3.56 0.35 -1.45
CA ASP A 118 -4.92 0.24 -1.99
C ASP A 118 -5.73 -0.87 -1.28
N ILE A 119 -5.08 -1.97 -0.90
CA ILE A 119 -5.71 -3.07 -0.16
C ILE A 119 -6.06 -2.61 1.25
N GLN A 120 -5.12 -1.93 1.92
CA GLN A 120 -5.34 -1.38 3.25
C GLN A 120 -6.52 -0.38 3.24
N ASN A 121 -6.58 0.52 2.26
CA ASN A 121 -7.69 1.45 2.12
C ASN A 121 -9.02 0.77 1.81
N GLY A 122 -9.03 -0.26 0.96
CA GLY A 122 -10.21 -1.07 0.67
C GLY A 122 -10.79 -1.72 1.93
N VAL A 123 -9.95 -2.41 2.71
CA VAL A 123 -10.35 -3.05 3.98
C VAL A 123 -10.88 -2.01 4.97
N ASN A 124 -10.26 -0.83 5.03
CA ASN A 124 -10.70 0.23 5.92
C ASN A 124 -12.07 0.81 5.53
N MET A 125 -12.33 1.03 4.24
CA MET A 125 -13.64 1.44 3.76
C MET A 125 -14.70 0.38 4.03
N GLU A 126 -14.39 -0.90 3.80
CA GLU A 126 -15.29 -2.01 4.12
C GLU A 126 -15.64 -2.04 5.62
N ASN A 127 -14.64 -1.87 6.49
CA ASN A 127 -14.86 -1.80 7.94
C ASN A 127 -15.74 -0.62 8.34
N LEU A 128 -15.55 0.56 7.72
CA LEU A 128 -16.39 1.73 7.96
C LEU A 128 -17.84 1.47 7.51
N GLU A 129 -18.03 0.89 6.33
CA GLU A 129 -19.37 0.51 5.84
C GLU A 129 -20.04 -0.55 6.72
N MET A 130 -19.26 -1.49 7.29
CA MET A 130 -19.78 -2.46 8.25
C MET A 130 -20.21 -1.78 9.55
N LEU A 131 -19.42 -0.84 10.07
CA LEU A 131 -19.76 -0.06 11.26
C LEU A 131 -21.03 0.77 11.04
N GLU A 132 -21.18 1.40 9.88
CA GLU A 132 -22.41 2.12 9.51
C GLU A 132 -23.64 1.20 9.40
N LYS A 133 -23.46 -0.06 8.97
CA LYS A 133 -24.53 -1.07 8.98
C LYS A 133 -24.87 -1.56 10.38
N ILE A 134 -23.99 -1.37 11.36
CA ILE A 134 -24.27 -1.62 12.78
C ILE A 134 -24.89 -0.37 13.40
N ASP A 135 -25.98 0.09 12.81
CA ASP A 135 -26.77 1.23 13.28
C ASP A 135 -27.71 0.87 14.46
N ASP A 136 -27.50 -0.31 15.07
CA ASP A 136 -28.34 -0.85 16.12
C ASP A 136 -27.48 -1.24 17.34
N PRO A 137 -27.26 -0.32 18.30
CA PRO A 137 -26.42 -0.57 19.48
C PRO A 137 -26.90 -1.76 20.32
N GLU A 138 -28.18 -2.17 20.22
CA GLU A 138 -28.68 -3.39 20.86
C GLU A 138 -28.14 -4.68 20.21
N LYS A 139 -27.89 -4.68 18.89
CA LYS A 139 -27.31 -5.85 18.21
C LYS A 139 -25.83 -6.01 18.54
N LEU A 140 -25.09 -4.91 18.66
CA LEU A 140 -23.70 -4.95 19.09
C LEU A 140 -23.59 -5.51 20.51
N GLY A 141 -24.47 -5.06 21.43
CA GLY A 141 -24.56 -5.61 22.79
C GLY A 141 -24.88 -7.11 22.82
N LYS A 142 -25.84 -7.57 22.00
CA LYS A 142 -26.16 -9.01 21.89
C LYS A 142 -25.03 -9.85 21.30
N LEU A 143 -24.29 -9.32 20.32
CA LEU A 143 -23.13 -10.02 19.73
C LEU A 143 -21.98 -10.14 20.73
N MET A 144 -21.76 -9.12 21.57
CA MET A 144 -20.76 -9.16 22.65
C MET A 144 -21.16 -10.15 23.76
N GLU A 145 -22.42 -10.17 24.20
CA GLU A 145 -22.92 -11.16 25.16
C GLU A 145 -22.83 -12.60 24.62
N LEU A 146 -23.08 -12.81 23.33
CA LEU A 146 -22.94 -14.11 22.66
C LEU A 146 -21.47 -14.57 22.55
N ALA A 147 -20.53 -13.65 22.40
CA ALA A 147 -19.10 -13.94 22.38
C ALA A 147 -18.57 -14.24 23.79
N GLU A 148 -19.04 -13.53 24.81
CA GLU A 148 -18.68 -13.76 26.21
C GLU A 148 -19.28 -15.04 26.80
N SER A 149 -20.49 -15.43 26.38
CA SER A 149 -21.14 -16.68 26.81
C SER A 149 -20.60 -17.97 26.18
N ARG A 150 -19.59 -17.86 25.30
CA ARG A 150 -18.90 -19.01 24.68
C ARG A 150 -17.55 -19.35 25.33
N ASN A 151 -17.13 -18.61 26.35
CA ASN A 151 -16.08 -19.00 27.31
C ASN A 151 -16.70 -19.60 28.58
#